data_AF-A0A377IUJ9-F1
#
_entry.id   AF-A0A377IUJ9-F1
#
_cell.length_a   1.000
_cell.length_b   1.000
_cell.length_c   1.000
_cell.angle_alpha   90.00
_cell.angle_beta   90.00
_cell.angle_gamma   90.00
#
_symmetry.space_group_name_H-M   'P 1'
#
loop_
_entity.id
_entity.type
_entity.pdbx_description
1 polymer ?
#
loop_
_entity_poly.entity_id
_entity_poly.type
_entity_poly.pdbx_seq_one_letter_code
_entity_poly.pdbx_strand_id
1 'polypeptide(L)' 'MNEADEEKAWVIQWRVDVKTNHYEDWPGYSETPMTRNEMLFSLEECHSKWPHYEFRGHNIQATMLRHRVGELLSATKKE' A
#
# COMPACT_ATOMS: atom_id res chain seq x y z
N MET A 1 8.96 18.27 11.85
CA MET A 1 9.00 16.98 11.14
C MET A 1 7.79 16.20 11.63
N ASN A 2 6.90 15.78 10.73
CA ASN A 2 5.72 15.00 11.11
C ASN A 2 6.17 13.56 11.36
N GLU A 3 6.03 13.08 12.59
CA GLU A 3 6.32 11.69 13.02
C GLU A 3 5.63 10.63 12.14
N ALA A 4 4.46 10.96 11.58
CA ALA A 4 3.72 10.10 10.66
C ALA A 4 4.43 9.88 9.31
N ASP A 5 5.42 10.72 8.97
CA ASP A 5 6.21 10.57 7.75
C ASP A 5 7.40 9.61 7.94
N GLU A 6 7.86 9.41 9.18
CA GLU A 6 8.96 8.49 9.51
C GLU A 6 8.51 7.03 9.60
N GLU A 7 7.20 6.78 9.60
CA GLU A 7 6.66 5.44 9.68
C GLU A 7 6.81 4.71 8.33
N LYS A 8 7.66 3.69 8.35
CA LYS A 8 7.86 2.77 7.22
C LYS A 8 6.68 1.83 7.11
N ALA A 9 5.65 2.28 6.39
CA ALA A 9 4.37 1.60 6.24
C ALA A 9 3.86 1.59 4.80
N TRP A 10 4.68 2.01 3.83
CA TRP A 10 4.25 2.15 2.44
C TRP A 10 5.00 1.19 1.51
N VAL A 11 4.27 0.62 0.56
CA VAL A 11 4.84 -0.20 -0.53
C VAL A 11 4.29 0.26 -1.87
N ILE A 12 4.98 -0.05 -2.96
CA ILE A 12 4.44 0.17 -4.32
C ILE A 12 3.67 -1.07 -4.76
N GLN A 13 2.49 -0.82 -5.29
CA GLN A 13 1.69 -1.83 -5.97
C GLN A 13 1.45 -1.41 -7.41
N TRP A 14 1.27 -2.40 -8.28
CA TRP A 14 0.91 -2.20 -9.68
C TRP A 14 -0.44 -2.82 -9.97
N ARG A 15 -1.16 -2.24 -10.92
CA ARG A 15 -2.48 -2.73 -11.30
C ARG A 15 -2.35 -3.93 -12.24
N VAL A 16 -2.93 -5.05 -11.84
CA VAL A 16 -2.89 -6.30 -12.62
C VAL A 16 -4.21 -6.59 -13.32
N ASP A 17 -5.33 -6.12 -12.76
CA ASP A 17 -6.63 -6.24 -13.38
C ASP A 17 -7.43 -4.94 -13.27
N VAL A 18 -7.80 -4.40 -14.43
CA VAL A 18 -8.55 -3.14 -14.54
C VAL A 18 -10.02 -3.32 -14.15
N LYS A 19 -10.62 -4.48 -14.43
CA LYS A 19 -12.04 -4.77 -14.20
C LYS A 19 -12.35 -4.97 -12.72
N THR A 20 -11.50 -5.73 -12.02
CA THR A 20 -11.66 -6.01 -10.59
C THR A 20 -10.94 -4.98 -9.72
N ASN A 21 -10.22 -4.04 -10.34
CA ASN A 21 -9.39 -3.06 -9.65
C ASN A 21 -8.38 -3.73 -8.70
N HIS A 22 -7.82 -4.85 -9.16
CA HIS A 22 -6.86 -5.66 -8.40
C HIS A 22 -5.45 -5.14 -8.61
N TYR A 23 -4.71 -5.09 -7.51
CA TYR A 23 -3.33 -4.62 -7.46
C TYR A 23 -2.49 -5.65 -6.74
N GLU A 24 -1.29 -5.87 -7.25
CA GLU A 24 -0.30 -6.74 -6.64
C GLU A 24 0.92 -5.94 -6.22
N ASP A 25 1.67 -6.50 -5.27
CA ASP A 25 2.90 -5.90 -4.77
C ASP A 25 3.96 -5.87 -5.86
N TRP A 26 4.58 -4.70 -6.07
CA TRP A 26 5.56 -4.53 -7.13
C TRP A 26 6.95 -5.02 -6.68
N PRO A 27 7.58 -5.97 -7.39
CA PRO A 27 8.86 -6.55 -6.99
C PRO A 27 9.95 -5.47 -6.90
N GLY A 28 10.76 -5.54 -5.83
CA GLY A 28 11.82 -4.57 -5.54
C GLY A 28 11.35 -3.31 -4.79
N TYR A 29 10.05 -3.06 -4.66
CA TYR A 29 9.48 -1.90 -3.94
C TYR A 29 8.44 -2.29 -2.89
N SER A 30 8.21 -3.59 -2.71
CA SER A 30 7.30 -4.15 -1.70
C SER A 30 8.00 -4.95 -0.60
N GLU A 31 9.26 -5.33 -0.82
CA GLU A 31 10.02 -6.18 0.12
C GLU A 31 10.39 -5.44 1.40
N THR A 32 10.57 -4.12 1.32
CA THR A 32 10.87 -3.27 2.47
C THR A 32 9.87 -2.12 2.51
N PRO A 33 9.11 -1.96 3.61
CA PRO A 33 8.23 -0.82 3.80
C PRO A 33 9.03 0.49 3.79
N MET A 34 8.46 1.50 3.15
CA MET A 34 9.05 2.80 2.94
C MET A 34 8.28 3.87 3.72
N THR A 35 8.95 4.99 3.98
CA THR A 35 8.27 6.21 4.40
C THR A 35 7.36 6.74 3.29
N ARG A 36 6.46 7.66 3.65
CA ARG A 36 5.56 8.28 2.67
C ARG A 36 6.35 9.01 1.57
N ASN A 37 7.41 9.73 1.93
CA ASN A 37 8.26 10.44 0.98
C ASN A 37 9.06 9.48 0.07
N GLU A 38 9.66 8.42 0.63
CA GLU A 38 10.34 7.39 -0.18
C GLU A 38 9.38 6.70 -1.16
N MET A 39 8.13 6.45 -0.73
CA MET A 39 7.08 5.92 -1.61
C MET A 39 6.76 6.88 -2.74
N LEU A 40 6.57 8.18 -2.47
CA LEU A 40 6.28 9.16 -3.52
C LEU A 40 7.40 9.24 -4.55
N PHE A 41 8.65 9.28 -4.09
CA PHE A 41 9.82 9.28 -4.97
C PHE A 41 9.89 8.00 -5.82
N SER A 42 9.68 6.84 -5.20
CA SER A 42 9.66 5.55 -5.89
C SER A 42 8.51 5.45 -6.90
N LEU A 43 7.36 6.05 -6.60
CA LEU A 43 6.19 6.07 -7.47
C LEU A 43 6.47 6.89 -8.73
N GLU A 44 7.07 8.07 -8.59
CA GLU A 44 7.52 8.88 -9.74
C GLU A 44 8.53 8.12 -10.60
N GLU A 45 9.48 7.43 -9.96
CA GLU A 45 10.45 6.60 -10.67
C GLU A 45 9.78 5.46 -11.44
N CYS A 46 8.82 4.77 -10.82
CA CYS A 46 8.07 3.68 -11.47
C CYS A 46 7.28 4.19 -12.68
N HIS A 47 6.58 5.32 -12.56
CA HIS A 47 5.85 5.92 -13.68
C HIS A 47 6.78 6.36 -14.82
N SER A 48 8.00 6.80 -14.52
CA SER A 48 9.00 7.19 -15.51
C SER A 48 9.62 5.98 -16.23
N LYS A 49 9.99 4.93 -15.48
CA LYS A 49 10.60 3.71 -16.04
C LYS A 49 9.59 2.84 -16.79
N TRP A 50 8.35 2.78 -16.32
CA TRP A 50 7.32 1.85 -16.79
C TRP A 50 5.99 2.57 -17.03
N PRO A 51 5.92 3.50 -18.00
CA PRO A 51 4.74 4.36 -18.21
C PRO A 51 3.46 3.61 -18.65
N HIS A 52 3.59 2.34 -19.06
CA HIS A 52 2.46 1.50 -19.46
C HIS A 52 1.74 0.84 -18.28
N TYR A 53 2.32 0.88 -17.07
CA TYR A 53 1.74 0.29 -15.88
C TYR A 53 1.15 1.38 -14.98
N GLU A 54 0.05 1.03 -14.32
CA GLU A 54 -0.60 1.90 -13.33
C GLU A 54 -0.08 1.51 -11.94
N PHE A 55 0.66 2.42 -11.29
CA PHE A 55 1.21 2.22 -9.96
C PHE A 55 0.43 2.99 -8.90
N ARG A 56 0.50 2.50 -7.66
CA ARG A 56 0.00 3.22 -6.48
C ARG A 56 0.86 2.94 -5.25
N GLY A 57 0.87 3.89 -4.32
CA GLY A 57 1.33 3.63 -2.95
C GLY A 57 0.24 2.93 -2.13
N HIS A 58 0.61 1.86 -1.42
CA HIS A 58 -0.27 1.14 -0.51
C HIS A 58 0.26 1.22 0.93
N ASN A 59 -0.57 1.66 1.86
CA ASN A 59 -0.22 1.70 3.28
C ASN A 59 -0.59 0.37 3.94
N ILE A 60 0.42 -0.43 4.30
CA ILE A 60 0.22 -1.77 4.89
C ILE A 60 -0.25 -1.71 6.34
N GLN A 61 0.06 -0.65 7.09
CA GLN A 61 -0.40 -0.49 8.46
C GLN A 61 -1.90 -0.19 8.53
N ALA A 62 -2.41 0.67 7.63
CA ALA A 62 -3.84 0.93 7.50
C ALA A 62 -4.61 -0.36 7.16
N THR A 63 -4.01 -1.24 6.36
CA THR A 63 -4.59 -2.55 6.02
C THR A 63 -4.61 -3.50 7.20
N MET A 64 -3.51 -3.58 7.98
CA MET A 64 -3.48 -4.38 9.22
C MET A 64 -4.48 -3.87 10.27
N LEU A 65 -4.63 -2.55 10.40
CA LEU A 65 -5.61 -1.93 11.29
C LEU A 65 -7.04 -2.29 10.87
N ARG A 66 -7.32 -2.29 9.56
CA ARG A 66 -8.64 -2.64 9.00
C ARG A 66 -8.98 -4.11 9.24
N HIS A 67 -8.01 -5.02 9.18
CA HIS A 67 -8.20 -6.43 9.53
C HIS A 67 -8.57 -6.60 11.01
N ARG A 68 -7.84 -5.97 11.93
CA ARG A 68 -8.13 -6.04 13.37
C ARG A 68 -9.50 -5.47 13.74
N VAL A 69 -9.90 -4.35 13.13
CA VAL A 69 -11.23 -3.76 13.36
C VAL A 69 -12.34 -4.67 12.82
N GLY A 70 -12.12 -5.33 11.67
CA GLY A 70 -13.06 -6.30 11.11
C GLY A 70 -13.29 -7.51 12.02
N GLU A 71 -12.25 -8.03 12.67
CA GLU A 71 -12.37 -9.12 13.65
C GLU A 71 -13.14 -8.69 14.91
N LEU A 72 -12.84 -7.50 15.45
CA LEU A 72 -13.55 -6.95 16.63
C LEU A 72 -15.04 -6.70 16.36
N LEU A 73 -15.40 -6.20 15.19
CA LEU A 73 -16.80 -5.97 14.79
C LEU A 73 -17.55 -7.27 14.47
N SER A 74 -16.84 -8.32 14.08
CA SER A 74 -17.43 -9.65 13.84
C SER A 74 -17.66 -10.41 15.15
N ALA A 75 -16.82 -10.17 16.17
CA ALA A 75 -16.93 -10.82 17.49
C ALA A 75 -18.14 -10.32 18.31
N THR A 76 -18.65 -9.11 18.06
CA THR A 76 -19.80 -8.52 18.78
C THR A 76 -21.16 -8.89 18.20
N LYS A 77 -21.22 -9.71 17.14
CA LYS A 77 -22.47 -10.11 16.46
C LYS A 77 -22.98 -11.52 16.81
N LYS A 78 -22.47 -12.14 17.87
CA LYS A 78 -23.04 -13.35 18.45
C LYS A 78 -23.91 -12.98 19.66
N GLU A 79 -25.15 -12.59 19.40
CA GLU A 79 -26.25 -12.60 20.37
C GLU A 79 -27.45 -13.30 19.76
#